data_AF-A0A4W4DQ48-F1
#
_entry.id   AF-A0A4W4DQ48-F1
#
_cell.length_a   1.000
_cell.length_b   1.000
_cell.length_c   1.000
_cell.angle_alpha   90.00
_cell.angle_beta   90.00
_cell.angle_gamma   90.00
#
_symmetry.space_group_name_H-M   'P 1'
#
loop_
_entity.id
_entity.type
_entity.pdbx_description
1 polymer ?
#
loop_
_entity_poly.entity_id
_entity_poly.type
_entity_poly.pdbx_seq_one_letter_code
_entity_poly.pdbx_strand_id
1 'polypeptide(L)'
;MFILDLFNTLKLSHEWQTTSWNHPKMTQLFKSMAELGDVRFSAYRTAMKSRRVQRVLALDLLELSMAQGAFDQHQLIHNAHLLEVPAVIACLLTIYTGLHQVYPERINVPLCVDLCLNWLLNVYDSGRNGKVQVLSMKIGLLSLSKGHLDDKYKYLFSQVACSGGGCDPQQLTLLLHTTMQIPRQLGEAAAFGGSNVEPSVWSCFQHVSGKLPDPQRLS
;
A
#
# COMPACT_ATOMS: atom_id res chain seq x y z
N MET A 1 -28.37 -5.90 16.96
CA MET A 1 -27.55 -6.97 16.35
C MET A 1 -26.17 -6.39 16.04
N PHE A 2 -25.40 -6.05 17.08
CA PHE A 2 -24.21 -5.16 16.98
C PHE A 2 -22.97 -5.74 17.68
N ILE A 3 -22.89 -7.07 17.87
CA ILE A 3 -21.73 -7.74 18.50
C ILE A 3 -20.95 -8.62 17.48
N LEU A 4 -21.37 -8.69 16.21
CA LEU A 4 -20.71 -9.52 15.20
C LEU A 4 -19.69 -8.79 14.31
N ASP A 5 -19.62 -7.46 14.30
CA ASP A 5 -18.70 -6.73 13.38
C ASP A 5 -17.25 -6.64 13.88
N LEU A 6 -16.99 -6.89 15.17
CA LEU A 6 -15.63 -7.02 15.70
C LEU A 6 -15.02 -8.41 15.48
N PHE A 7 -15.82 -9.40 15.08
CA PHE A 7 -15.37 -10.78 14.87
C PHE A 7 -14.85 -11.06 13.46
N ASN A 8 -15.21 -10.25 12.45
CA ASN A 8 -14.82 -10.54 11.05
C ASN A 8 -13.36 -10.24 10.72
N THR A 9 -12.61 -9.56 11.59
CA THR A 9 -11.16 -9.31 11.43
C THR A 9 -10.29 -10.16 12.36
N LEU A 10 -10.90 -10.89 13.30
CA LEU A 10 -10.24 -11.77 14.25
C LEU A 10 -10.29 -13.21 13.75
N LYS A 11 -9.14 -13.75 13.30
CA LYS A 11 -9.06 -15.18 12.96
C LYS A 11 -8.74 -15.98 14.23
N LEU A 12 -9.68 -16.84 14.62
CA LEU A 12 -9.51 -17.79 15.73
C LEU A 12 -8.68 -18.99 15.24
N SER A 13 -7.52 -19.24 15.84
CA SER A 13 -6.79 -20.50 15.66
C SER A 13 -7.29 -21.53 16.68
N HIS A 14 -8.07 -22.52 16.24
CA HIS A 14 -8.64 -23.53 17.13
C HIS A 14 -7.59 -24.44 17.82
N GLU A 15 -6.38 -24.57 17.28
CA GLU A 15 -5.29 -25.39 17.86
C GLU A 15 -4.57 -24.74 19.06
N TRP A 16 -4.57 -23.41 19.17
CA TRP A 16 -3.74 -22.69 20.15
C TRP A 16 -4.52 -21.74 21.06
N GLN A 17 -5.85 -21.68 20.93
CA GLN A 17 -6.73 -20.75 21.68
C GLN A 17 -6.28 -19.27 21.62
N THR A 18 -5.56 -18.87 20.58
CA THR A 18 -5.12 -17.49 20.37
C THR A 18 -6.01 -16.74 19.37
N THR A 19 -6.31 -15.48 19.69
CA THR A 19 -6.99 -14.51 18.82
C THR A 19 -5.94 -13.70 18.05
N SER A 20 -5.92 -13.78 16.72
CA SER A 20 -4.98 -13.03 15.87
C SER A 20 -5.71 -12.24 14.80
N TRP A 21 -5.36 -10.96 14.66
CA TRP A 21 -5.80 -10.09 13.56
C TRP A 21 -5.19 -10.48 12.21
N ASN A 22 -4.09 -11.22 12.20
CA ASN A 22 -3.39 -11.63 11.00
C ASN A 22 -3.80 -13.04 10.56
N HIS A 23 -4.01 -13.21 9.25
CA HIS A 23 -4.13 -14.53 8.64
C HIS A 23 -2.85 -15.35 8.89
N PRO A 24 -2.94 -16.66 9.23
CA PRO A 24 -1.77 -17.54 9.37
C PRO A 24 -0.71 -17.42 8.25
N LYS A 25 -1.12 -17.28 6.98
CA LYS A 25 -0.21 -17.03 5.84
C LYS A 25 0.48 -15.66 5.90
N MET A 26 -0.20 -14.61 6.39
CA MET A 26 0.45 -13.30 6.64
C MET A 26 1.47 -13.40 7.78
N THR A 27 1.13 -14.10 8.87
CA THR A 27 2.07 -14.34 9.96
C THR A 27 3.31 -15.12 9.48
N GLN A 28 3.11 -16.15 8.65
CA GLN A 28 4.21 -16.90 8.04
C GLN A 28 5.04 -16.02 7.08
N LEU A 29 4.39 -15.17 6.29
CA LEU A 29 5.06 -14.19 5.42
C LEU A 29 5.96 -13.26 6.24
N PHE A 30 5.44 -12.62 7.30
CA PHE A 30 6.25 -11.74 8.16
C PHE A 30 7.39 -12.49 8.85
N LYS A 31 7.16 -13.72 9.34
CA LYS A 31 8.23 -14.57 9.91
C LYS A 31 9.33 -14.86 8.89
N SER A 32 8.95 -15.19 7.65
CA SER A 32 9.93 -15.45 6.58
C SER A 32 10.82 -14.24 6.31
N MET A 33 10.32 -13.01 6.47
CA MET A 33 11.12 -11.81 6.24
C MET A 33 12.28 -11.65 7.23
N ALA A 34 12.24 -12.31 8.40
CA ALA A 34 13.35 -12.30 9.36
C ALA A 34 14.60 -12.97 8.78
N GLU A 35 14.44 -13.95 7.88
CA GLU A 35 15.53 -14.65 7.18
C GLU A 35 16.35 -13.70 6.28
N LEU A 36 15.81 -12.52 5.95
CA LEU A 36 16.49 -11.53 5.12
C LEU A 36 17.37 -10.57 5.95
N GLY A 37 17.51 -10.80 7.26
CA GLY A 37 18.29 -9.95 8.16
C GLY A 37 19.75 -9.78 7.74
N ASP A 38 20.37 -10.82 7.18
CA ASP A 38 21.79 -10.85 6.79
C ASP A 38 22.10 -10.03 5.53
N VAL A 39 21.07 -9.54 4.82
CA VAL A 39 21.27 -8.67 3.66
C VAL A 39 21.80 -7.32 4.13
N ARG A 40 23.09 -7.07 3.87
CA ARG A 40 23.82 -5.88 4.32
C ARG A 40 23.23 -4.56 3.81
N PHE A 41 22.88 -4.50 2.52
CA PHE A 41 22.33 -3.28 1.91
C PHE A 41 20.83 -3.17 2.20
N SER A 42 20.45 -2.16 2.98
CA SER A 42 19.07 -1.95 3.43
C SER A 42 18.08 -1.83 2.28
N ALA A 43 18.40 -1.06 1.24
CA ALA A 43 17.53 -0.91 0.06
C ALA A 43 17.21 -2.27 -0.60
N TYR A 44 18.20 -3.14 -0.75
CA TYR A 44 18.01 -4.49 -1.30
C TYR A 44 17.22 -5.39 -0.36
N ARG A 45 17.46 -5.29 0.95
CA ARG A 45 16.70 -6.04 1.96
C ARG A 45 15.22 -5.65 1.94
N THR A 46 14.92 -4.35 1.92
CA THR A 46 13.56 -3.84 1.78
C THR A 46 12.94 -4.28 0.45
N ALA A 47 13.68 -4.20 -0.66
CA ALA A 47 13.19 -4.67 -1.96
C ALA A 47 12.83 -6.16 -1.95
N MET A 48 13.68 -7.00 -1.33
CA MET A 48 13.40 -8.44 -1.18
C MET A 48 12.19 -8.70 -0.27
N LYS A 49 12.05 -7.97 0.85
CA LYS A 49 10.85 -8.04 1.71
C LYS A 49 9.59 -7.64 0.94
N SER A 50 9.61 -6.50 0.24
CA SER A 50 8.53 -6.02 -0.62
C SER A 50 8.19 -7.03 -1.72
N ARG A 51 9.19 -7.69 -2.31
CA ARG A 51 8.99 -8.74 -3.31
C ARG A 51 8.27 -9.96 -2.74
N ARG A 52 8.57 -10.37 -1.50
CA ARG A 52 7.84 -11.45 -0.82
C ARG A 52 6.38 -11.06 -0.59
N VAL A 53 6.11 -9.84 -0.10
CA VAL A 53 4.73 -9.32 0.02
C VAL A 53 4.03 -9.36 -1.34
N GLN A 54 4.66 -8.80 -2.36
CA GLN A 54 4.12 -8.70 -3.70
C GLN A 54 3.66 -10.06 -4.24
N ARG A 55 4.50 -11.11 -4.10
CA ARG A 55 4.21 -12.48 -4.54
C ARG A 55 3.07 -13.12 -3.75
N VAL A 56 3.06 -12.99 -2.42
CA VAL A 56 1.99 -13.57 -1.57
C VAL A 56 0.63 -12.91 -1.85
N LEU A 57 0.63 -11.62 -2.13
CA LEU A 57 -0.57 -10.88 -2.50
C LEU A 57 -0.91 -11.02 -3.99
N ALA A 58 -0.10 -11.71 -4.80
CA ALA A 58 -0.24 -11.79 -6.25
C ALA A 58 -0.26 -10.42 -6.98
N LEU A 59 0.25 -9.36 -6.35
CA LEU A 59 0.32 -8.02 -6.95
C LEU A 59 1.41 -7.94 -8.05
N ASP A 60 2.32 -8.92 -8.12
CA ASP A 60 3.26 -9.08 -9.23
C ASP A 60 2.58 -9.49 -10.55
N LEU A 61 1.29 -9.85 -10.51
CA LEU A 61 0.47 -10.12 -11.68
C LEU A 61 -0.47 -8.95 -12.03
N LEU A 62 -0.65 -8.00 -11.11
CA LEU A 62 -1.54 -6.85 -11.27
C LEU A 62 -0.91 -5.81 -12.19
N GLU A 63 -1.46 -5.64 -13.38
CA GLU A 63 -1.06 -4.55 -14.28
C GLU A 63 -1.68 -3.22 -13.86
N LEU A 64 -0.97 -2.13 -14.15
CA LEU A 64 -1.40 -0.77 -13.80
C LEU A 64 -2.78 -0.42 -14.39
N SER A 65 -3.04 -0.81 -15.63
CA SER A 65 -4.31 -0.60 -16.34
C SER A 65 -5.48 -1.33 -15.67
N MET A 66 -5.27 -2.57 -15.23
CA MET A 66 -6.28 -3.36 -14.52
C MET A 66 -6.63 -2.73 -13.17
N ALA A 67 -5.62 -2.25 -12.43
CA ALA A 67 -5.85 -1.54 -11.17
C ALA A 67 -6.67 -0.25 -11.40
N GLN A 68 -6.33 0.53 -12.42
CA GLN A 68 -7.07 1.74 -12.79
C GLN A 68 -8.52 1.45 -13.16
N GLY A 69 -8.76 0.47 -14.04
CA GLY A 69 -10.11 0.08 -14.42
C GLY A 69 -10.97 -0.30 -13.21
N ALA A 70 -10.40 -0.98 -12.22
CA ALA A 70 -11.10 -1.25 -10.96
C ALA A 70 -11.34 0.04 -10.14
N PHE A 71 -10.37 0.95 -10.04
CA PHE A 71 -10.57 2.21 -9.32
C PHE A 71 -11.67 3.08 -9.96
N ASP A 72 -11.71 3.13 -11.29
CA ASP A 72 -12.71 3.89 -12.05
C ASP A 72 -14.10 3.27 -11.91
N GLN A 73 -14.21 1.93 -12.00
CA GLN A 73 -15.46 1.20 -11.78
C GLN A 73 -16.06 1.45 -10.39
N HIS A 74 -15.20 1.58 -9.37
CA HIS A 74 -15.60 1.87 -7.99
C HIS A 74 -15.65 3.37 -7.67
N GLN A 75 -15.52 4.25 -8.68
CA GLN A 75 -15.60 5.70 -8.55
C GLN A 75 -14.64 6.28 -7.50
N LEU A 76 -13.43 5.72 -7.40
CA LEU A 76 -12.41 6.14 -6.45
C LEU A 76 -11.69 7.43 -6.92
N ILE A 77 -12.46 8.47 -7.20
CA ILE A 77 -11.98 9.74 -7.79
C ILE A 77 -11.39 10.64 -6.70
N HIS A 78 -12.06 10.72 -5.54
CA HIS A 78 -11.65 11.60 -4.45
C HIS A 78 -10.61 10.95 -3.55
N ASN A 79 -9.33 11.22 -3.82
CA ASN A 79 -8.20 10.64 -3.11
C ASN A 79 -8.19 10.89 -1.59
N ALA A 80 -8.84 11.95 -1.10
CA ALA A 80 -8.95 12.26 0.32
C ALA A 80 -10.00 11.40 1.07
N HIS A 81 -10.92 10.76 0.36
CA HIS A 81 -12.03 10.03 0.96
C HIS A 81 -11.54 8.78 1.73
N LEU A 82 -12.23 8.46 2.84
CA LEU A 82 -11.95 7.29 3.68
C LEU A 82 -12.91 6.16 3.30
N LEU A 83 -12.37 5.06 2.77
CA LEU A 83 -13.12 3.85 2.46
C LEU A 83 -13.24 2.97 3.69
N GLU A 84 -14.44 2.52 4.00
CA GLU A 84 -14.66 1.47 5.00
C GLU A 84 -14.29 0.10 4.44
N VAL A 85 -13.99 -0.86 5.33
CA VAL A 85 -13.60 -2.23 4.95
C VAL A 85 -14.47 -2.85 3.84
N PRO A 86 -15.81 -2.76 3.85
CA PRO A 86 -16.62 -3.33 2.77
C PRO A 86 -16.32 -2.74 1.39
N ALA A 87 -16.06 -1.44 1.30
CA ALA A 87 -15.73 -0.78 0.03
C ALA A 87 -14.32 -1.19 -0.47
N VAL A 88 -13.36 -1.33 0.45
CA VAL A 88 -12.03 -1.87 0.13
C VAL A 88 -12.14 -3.30 -0.40
N ILE A 89 -12.92 -4.16 0.26
CA ILE A 89 -13.17 -5.54 -0.17
C ILE A 89 -13.80 -5.58 -1.56
N ALA A 90 -14.81 -4.75 -1.83
CA ALA A 90 -15.48 -4.71 -3.12
C ALA A 90 -14.51 -4.37 -4.27
N CYS A 91 -13.64 -3.38 -4.07
CA CYS A 91 -12.64 -3.01 -5.06
C CYS A 91 -11.57 -4.11 -5.24
N LEU A 92 -11.09 -4.71 -4.15
CA LEU A 92 -10.16 -5.85 -4.22
C LEU A 92 -10.79 -7.06 -4.92
N LEU A 93 -12.07 -7.33 -4.70
CA LEU A 93 -12.79 -8.42 -5.34
C LEU A 93 -12.84 -8.22 -6.86
N THR A 94 -13.09 -7.00 -7.34
CA THR A 94 -13.02 -6.68 -8.77
C THR A 94 -11.62 -6.94 -9.34
N ILE A 95 -10.56 -6.49 -8.65
CA ILE A 95 -9.17 -6.70 -9.07
C ILE A 95 -8.85 -8.20 -9.16
N TYR A 96 -9.09 -8.95 -8.08
CA TYR A 96 -8.72 -10.37 -8.03
C TYR A 96 -9.61 -11.25 -8.91
N THR A 97 -10.86 -10.87 -9.15
CA THR A 97 -11.70 -11.55 -10.15
C THR A 97 -11.12 -11.36 -11.56
N GLY A 98 -10.70 -10.13 -11.91
CA GLY A 98 -10.00 -9.87 -13.17
C GLY A 98 -8.70 -10.66 -13.30
N LEU A 99 -7.90 -10.71 -12.22
CA LEU A 99 -6.69 -11.53 -12.20
C LEU A 99 -6.97 -13.02 -12.34
N HIS A 100 -8.03 -13.54 -11.71
CA HIS A 100 -8.41 -14.95 -11.82
C HIS A 100 -8.84 -15.34 -13.23
N GLN A 101 -9.50 -14.44 -13.97
CA GLN A 101 -9.82 -14.68 -15.38
C GLN A 101 -8.57 -14.86 -16.25
N VAL A 102 -7.48 -14.14 -15.95
CA VAL A 102 -6.21 -14.23 -16.69
C VAL A 102 -5.31 -15.37 -16.16
N TYR A 103 -5.34 -15.63 -14.86
CA TYR A 103 -4.46 -16.59 -14.18
C TYR A 103 -5.24 -17.52 -13.23
N PRO A 104 -6.14 -18.38 -13.75
CA PRO A 104 -7.10 -19.13 -12.94
C PRO A 104 -6.45 -20.10 -11.93
N GLU A 105 -5.32 -20.70 -12.30
CA GLU A 105 -4.60 -21.66 -11.45
C GLU A 105 -3.75 -20.98 -10.36
N ARG A 106 -3.51 -19.67 -10.46
CA ARG A 106 -2.64 -18.92 -9.54
C ARG A 106 -3.40 -18.08 -8.53
N ILE A 107 -4.65 -17.75 -8.81
CA ILE A 107 -5.43 -16.80 -8.02
C ILE A 107 -6.56 -17.52 -7.30
N ASN A 108 -6.44 -17.61 -5.98
CA ASN A 108 -7.56 -17.93 -5.09
C ASN A 108 -8.18 -16.60 -4.63
N VAL A 109 -9.30 -16.20 -5.26
CA VAL A 109 -9.89 -14.87 -5.08
C VAL A 109 -10.20 -14.56 -3.60
N PRO A 110 -10.94 -15.40 -2.85
CA PRO A 110 -11.23 -15.11 -1.44
C PRO A 110 -9.97 -14.92 -0.59
N LEU A 111 -8.98 -15.80 -0.77
CA LEU A 111 -7.73 -15.72 -0.02
C LEU A 111 -6.94 -14.45 -0.37
N CYS A 112 -6.80 -14.12 -1.65
CA CYS A 112 -6.04 -12.95 -2.08
C CYS A 112 -6.68 -11.65 -1.59
N VAL A 113 -8.02 -11.55 -1.61
CA VAL A 113 -8.76 -10.41 -1.04
C VAL A 113 -8.46 -10.28 0.45
N ASP A 114 -8.58 -11.36 1.22
CA ASP A 114 -8.30 -11.39 2.67
C ASP A 114 -6.87 -10.93 3.00
N LEU A 115 -5.87 -11.48 2.30
CA LEU A 115 -4.45 -11.17 2.53
C LEU A 115 -4.15 -9.72 2.16
N CYS A 116 -4.68 -9.24 1.04
CA CYS A 116 -4.46 -7.88 0.57
C CYS A 116 -5.15 -6.84 1.45
N LEU A 117 -6.38 -7.10 1.89
CA LEU A 117 -7.07 -6.28 2.88
C LEU A 117 -6.25 -6.19 4.18
N ASN A 118 -5.81 -7.34 4.70
CA ASN A 118 -5.00 -7.37 5.92
C ASN A 118 -3.70 -6.57 5.76
N TRP A 119 -3.04 -6.67 4.61
CA TRP A 119 -1.87 -5.86 4.28
C TRP A 119 -2.18 -4.36 4.28
N LEU A 120 -3.21 -3.92 3.56
CA LEU A 120 -3.60 -2.51 3.48
C LEU A 120 -3.97 -1.92 4.86
N LEU A 121 -4.72 -2.67 5.67
CA LEU A 121 -5.07 -2.23 7.03
C LEU A 121 -3.84 -2.16 7.93
N ASN A 122 -2.90 -3.11 7.82
CA ASN A 122 -1.65 -3.07 8.58
C ASN A 122 -0.78 -1.88 8.21
N VAL A 123 -0.73 -1.49 6.92
CA VAL A 123 0.07 -0.36 6.44
C VAL A 123 -0.60 0.99 6.75
N TYR A 124 -1.92 1.09 6.55
CA TYR A 124 -2.60 2.39 6.48
C TYR A 124 -3.69 2.63 7.53
N ASP A 125 -4.10 1.59 8.28
CA ASP A 125 -5.07 1.70 9.39
C ASP A 125 -4.42 1.31 10.72
N SER A 126 -3.37 2.05 11.10
CA SER A 126 -2.70 1.85 12.39
C SER A 126 -3.63 2.11 13.59
N GLY A 127 -4.65 2.95 13.42
CA GLY A 127 -5.67 3.25 14.42
C GLY A 127 -6.75 2.18 14.56
N ARG A 128 -6.74 1.13 13.71
CA ARG A 128 -7.71 0.03 13.71
C ARG A 128 -9.16 0.52 13.68
N ASN A 129 -9.43 1.56 12.91
CA ASN A 129 -10.76 2.14 12.75
C ASN A 129 -11.55 1.50 11.59
N GLY A 130 -10.94 0.58 10.84
CA GLY A 130 -11.56 -0.11 9.72
C GLY A 130 -11.70 0.76 8.46
N LYS A 131 -10.88 1.83 8.34
CA LYS A 131 -10.92 2.76 7.22
C LYS A 131 -9.56 2.93 6.56
N VAL A 132 -9.55 3.01 5.24
CA VAL A 132 -8.34 3.26 4.43
C VAL A 132 -8.64 4.41 3.47
N GLN A 133 -7.75 5.40 3.44
CA GLN A 133 -7.90 6.51 2.50
C GLN A 133 -7.73 6.03 1.05
N VAL A 134 -8.53 6.55 0.11
CA VAL A 134 -8.46 6.19 -1.32
C VAL A 134 -7.04 6.32 -1.86
N LEU A 135 -6.36 7.43 -1.59
CA LEU A 135 -4.96 7.62 -1.99
C LEU A 135 -4.05 6.50 -1.47
N SER A 136 -4.18 6.17 -0.18
CA SER A 136 -3.37 5.14 0.47
C SER A 136 -3.60 3.76 -0.15
N MET A 137 -4.85 3.40 -0.45
CA MET A 137 -5.17 2.17 -1.18
C MET A 137 -4.52 2.14 -2.56
N LYS A 138 -4.67 3.21 -3.35
CA LYS A 138 -4.06 3.31 -4.68
C LYS A 138 -2.54 3.20 -4.63
N ILE A 139 -1.88 3.97 -3.77
CA ILE A 139 -0.42 3.93 -3.61
C ILE A 139 0.05 2.55 -3.14
N GLY A 140 -0.63 1.94 -2.17
CA GLY A 140 -0.31 0.59 -1.69
C GLY A 140 -0.33 -0.46 -2.78
N LEU A 141 -1.38 -0.47 -3.60
CA LEU A 141 -1.55 -1.44 -4.68
C LEU A 141 -0.60 -1.16 -5.86
N LEU A 142 -0.54 0.09 -6.33
CA LEU A 142 0.29 0.47 -7.48
C LEU A 142 1.79 0.39 -7.17
N SER A 143 2.22 0.67 -5.94
CA SER A 143 3.64 0.53 -5.56
C SER A 143 4.12 -0.92 -5.67
N LEU A 144 3.23 -1.89 -5.44
CA LEU A 144 3.52 -3.32 -5.52
C LEU A 144 2.99 -3.97 -6.82
N SER A 145 2.44 -3.21 -7.76
CA SER A 145 1.93 -3.76 -9.01
C SER A 145 3.05 -4.13 -9.99
N LYS A 146 2.72 -4.93 -11.00
CA LYS A 146 3.51 -5.20 -12.20
C LYS A 146 3.53 -3.96 -13.10
N GLY A 147 4.71 -3.55 -13.54
CA GLY A 147 4.89 -2.45 -14.49
C GLY A 147 6.32 -1.92 -14.50
N HIS A 148 6.67 -1.14 -15.52
CA HIS A 148 7.93 -0.41 -15.56
C HIS A 148 7.95 0.67 -14.49
N LEU A 149 9.13 0.96 -13.93
CA LEU A 149 9.28 1.96 -12.86
C LEU A 149 8.80 3.34 -13.31
N ASP A 150 9.13 3.76 -14.54
CA ASP A 150 8.73 5.05 -15.09
C ASP A 150 7.20 5.23 -15.13
N ASP A 151 6.47 4.20 -15.55
CA ASP A 151 5.01 4.25 -15.58
C ASP A 151 4.45 4.33 -14.17
N LYS A 152 4.99 3.54 -13.23
CA LYS A 152 4.58 3.58 -11.83
C LYS A 152 4.80 4.96 -11.22
N TYR A 153 5.94 5.60 -11.49
CA TYR A 153 6.20 6.96 -11.02
C TYR A 153 5.21 7.96 -11.59
N LYS A 154 4.94 7.92 -12.91
CA LYS A 154 3.93 8.79 -13.54
C LYS A 154 2.56 8.61 -12.91
N TYR A 155 2.13 7.37 -12.68
CA TYR A 155 0.82 7.08 -12.08
C TYR A 155 0.71 7.50 -10.62
N LEU A 156 1.73 7.23 -9.80
CA LEU A 156 1.72 7.64 -8.40
C LEU A 156 1.74 9.17 -8.28
N PHE A 157 2.55 9.84 -9.10
CA PHE A 157 2.61 11.29 -9.14
C PHE A 157 1.28 11.91 -9.59
N SER A 158 0.61 11.32 -10.60
CA SER A 158 -0.69 11.81 -11.05
C SER A 158 -1.80 11.69 -9.99
N GLN A 159 -1.63 10.87 -8.95
CA GLN A 159 -2.58 10.82 -7.83
C GLN A 159 -2.52 12.05 -6.92
N VAL A 160 -1.42 12.80 -6.92
CA VAL A 160 -1.26 13.99 -6.08
C VAL A 160 -1.12 15.28 -6.89
N ALA A 161 -0.77 15.20 -8.17
CA ALA A 161 -0.60 16.35 -9.03
C ALA A 161 -1.91 17.12 -9.29
N CYS A 162 -1.80 18.44 -9.43
CA CYS A 162 -2.89 19.31 -9.88
C CYS A 162 -3.28 19.02 -11.34
N SER A 163 -4.46 19.49 -11.75
CA SER A 163 -4.97 19.38 -13.13
C SER A 163 -4.04 19.94 -14.22
N GLY A 164 -3.10 20.82 -13.86
CA GLY A 164 -2.06 21.36 -14.75
C GLY A 164 -0.77 20.52 -14.83
N GLY A 165 -0.73 19.34 -14.21
CA GLY A 165 0.45 18.46 -14.18
C GLY A 165 1.56 18.88 -13.21
N GLY A 166 1.39 20.01 -12.50
CA GLY A 166 2.29 20.47 -11.44
C GLY A 166 2.00 19.80 -10.10
N CYS A 167 3.02 19.74 -9.24
CA CYS A 167 2.93 19.24 -7.88
C CYS A 167 3.60 20.24 -6.94
N ASP A 168 2.90 20.66 -5.89
CA ASP A 168 3.43 21.52 -4.85
C ASP A 168 4.11 20.72 -3.71
N PRO A 169 4.78 21.40 -2.77
CA PRO A 169 5.45 20.70 -1.67
C PRO A 169 4.51 19.88 -0.77
N GLN A 170 3.26 20.30 -0.56
CA GLN A 170 2.30 19.56 0.26
C GLN A 170 1.85 18.28 -0.45
N GLN A 171 1.60 18.36 -1.75
CA GLN A 171 1.24 17.22 -2.60
C GLN A 171 2.37 16.18 -2.67
N LEU A 172 3.62 16.64 -2.80
CA LEU A 172 4.77 15.73 -2.76
C LEU A 172 4.95 15.12 -1.36
N THR A 173 4.75 15.91 -0.30
CA THR A 173 4.76 15.42 1.08
C THR A 173 3.74 14.30 1.26
N LEU A 174 2.52 14.49 0.75
CA LEU A 174 1.46 13.48 0.82
C LEU A 174 1.86 12.19 0.11
N LEU A 175 2.37 12.27 -1.13
CA LEU A 175 2.88 11.12 -1.87
C LEU A 175 3.96 10.36 -1.10
N LEU A 176 5.01 11.08 -0.67
CA LEU A 176 6.15 10.46 0.01
C LEU A 176 5.75 9.88 1.36
N HIS A 177 4.94 10.58 2.15
CA HIS A 177 4.46 10.10 3.44
C HIS A 177 3.63 8.82 3.29
N THR A 178 2.74 8.77 2.30
CA THR A 178 1.94 7.56 2.01
C THR A 178 2.83 6.41 1.55
N THR A 179 3.76 6.63 0.61
CA THR A 179 4.70 5.60 0.17
C THR A 179 5.58 5.09 1.30
N MET A 180 5.98 5.95 2.25
CA MET A 180 6.86 5.60 3.39
C MET A 180 6.20 4.67 4.41
N GLN A 181 4.88 4.57 4.43
CA GLN A 181 4.21 3.59 5.30
C GLN A 181 4.54 2.15 4.93
N ILE A 182 4.83 1.85 3.66
CA ILE A 182 5.21 0.51 3.22
C ILE A 182 6.53 0.05 3.87
N PRO A 183 7.67 0.72 3.69
CA PRO A 183 8.92 0.32 4.35
C PRO A 183 8.82 0.44 5.88
N ARG A 184 8.00 1.36 6.43
CA ARG A 184 7.71 1.40 7.86
C ARG A 184 7.07 0.11 8.36
N GLN A 185 6.04 -0.39 7.66
CA GLN A 185 5.38 -1.63 8.01
C GLN A 185 6.30 -2.85 7.90
N LEU A 186 7.32 -2.78 7.04
CA LEU A 186 8.36 -3.80 6.90
C LEU A 186 9.48 -3.69 7.96
N GLY A 187 9.42 -2.69 8.85
CA GLY A 187 10.45 -2.41 9.86
C GLY A 187 11.73 -1.81 9.27
N GLU A 188 11.65 -1.19 8.09
CA GLU A 188 12.81 -0.69 7.33
C GLU A 188 12.81 0.84 7.16
N ALA A 189 11.87 1.59 7.75
CA ALA A 189 11.78 3.05 7.58
C ALA A 189 13.07 3.81 7.92
N ALA A 190 13.85 3.36 8.91
CA ALA A 190 15.11 3.98 9.29
C ALA A 190 16.14 4.01 8.13
N ALA A 191 16.06 3.05 7.21
CA ALA A 191 16.92 3.01 6.03
C ALA A 191 16.58 4.08 4.97
N PHE A 192 15.41 4.73 5.08
CA PHE A 192 14.88 5.68 4.10
C PHE A 192 14.68 7.09 4.69
N GLY A 193 15.44 7.44 5.73
CA GLY A 193 15.34 8.76 6.39
C GLY A 193 14.30 8.83 7.51
N GLY A 194 13.67 7.71 7.86
CA GLY A 194 12.66 7.65 8.91
C GLY A 194 11.27 8.09 8.42
N SER A 195 10.37 8.37 9.37
CA SER A 195 8.97 8.73 9.06
C SER A 195 8.79 10.18 8.63
N ASN A 196 9.75 11.07 8.92
CA ASN A 196 9.70 12.46 8.47
C ASN A 196 10.21 12.56 7.03
N VAL A 197 9.32 12.95 6.11
CA VAL A 197 9.63 13.06 4.68
C VAL A 197 10.00 14.48 4.24
N GLU A 198 9.86 15.49 5.12
CA GLU A 198 10.13 16.90 4.79
C GLU A 198 11.53 17.14 4.20
N PRO A 199 12.63 16.54 4.72
CA PRO A 199 13.95 16.76 4.15
C PRO A 199 14.04 16.28 2.69
N SER A 200 13.35 15.19 2.35
CA SER A 200 13.28 14.66 0.99
C SER A 200 12.49 15.57 0.05
N VAL A 201 11.39 16.16 0.55
CA VAL A 201 10.60 17.15 -0.19
C VAL A 201 11.45 18.39 -0.47
N TRP A 202 12.15 18.92 0.54
CA TRP A 202 13.04 20.06 0.38
C TRP A 202 14.14 19.79 -0.63
N SER A 203 14.82 18.65 -0.52
CA SER A 203 15.86 18.25 -1.45
C SER A 203 15.34 18.18 -2.90
N CYS A 204 14.12 17.68 -3.11
CA CYS A 204 13.49 17.61 -4.42
C CYS A 204 13.25 19.01 -5.02
N PHE A 205 12.60 19.91 -4.26
CA PHE A 205 12.30 21.25 -4.75
C PHE A 205 13.55 22.12 -4.91
N GLN A 206 14.55 21.97 -4.04
CA GLN A 206 15.85 22.61 -4.23
C GLN A 206 16.51 22.16 -5.53
N HIS A 207 16.47 20.86 -5.85
CA HIS A 207 17.07 20.31 -7.06
C HIS A 207 16.42 20.86 -8.33
N VAL A 208 15.09 21.00 -8.35
CA VAL A 208 14.34 21.51 -9.51
C VAL A 208 14.42 23.04 -9.64
N SER A 209 14.40 23.76 -8.51
CA SER A 209 14.22 25.23 -8.51
C SER A 209 15.53 26.02 -8.32
N GLY A 210 16.59 25.36 -7.86
CA GLY A 210 17.83 26.02 -7.38
C GLY A 210 17.63 26.89 -6.13
N LYS A 211 16.44 26.87 -5.51
CA LYS A 211 16.04 27.67 -4.33
C LYS A 211 15.19 26.82 -3.37
N LEU A 212 15.28 27.12 -2.07
CA LEU A 212 14.48 26.49 -1.02
C LEU A 212 12.99 26.85 -1.16
N PRO A 213 12.05 25.88 -1.02
CA PRO A 213 10.63 26.19 -0.90
C PRO A 213 10.36 26.97 0.39
N ASP A 214 9.40 27.89 0.35
CA ASP A 214 9.00 28.72 1.49
C ASP A 214 8.46 27.84 2.65
N PRO A 215 9.05 27.89 3.87
CA PRO A 215 8.62 27.08 5.01
C PRO A 215 7.14 27.20 5.35
N GLN A 216 6.51 28.34 5.05
CA GLN A 216 5.09 28.58 5.35
C GLN A 216 4.11 27.81 4.46
N ARG A 217 4.58 27.22 3.35
CA ARG A 217 3.72 26.41 2.46
C ARG A 217 3.64 24.93 2.85
N LEU A 218 4.29 24.52 3.93
CA LEU A 218 4.42 23.11 4.32
C LEU A 218 3.66 22.76 5.60
N SER A 219 3.26 23.76 6.39
CA SER A 219 2.46 23.61 7.61
C SER A 219 0.97 23.52 7.34
#